data_AF-A0A9D6X5J8-F1
#
_entry.id   AF-A0A9D6X5J8-F1
#
_cell.length_a   1.000
_cell.length_b   1.000
_cell.length_c   1.000
_cell.angle_alpha   90.00
_cell.angle_beta   90.00
_cell.angle_gamma   90.00
#
_symmetry.space_group_name_H-M   'P 1'
#
loop_
_entity.id
_entity.type
_entity.pdbx_description
1 polymer ?
#
loop_
_entity_poly.entity_id
_entity_poly.type
_entity_poly.pdbx_seq_one_letter_code
_entity_poly.pdbx_strand_id
1 'polypeptide(L)'
;MLLDQTPPTHPTPAEPARDRLRRACASLDLAELTGSPFAMSQALVEVARSHRELQADANAEAHFELAVRWARFIGSTDHLADLLCELADASVRLALAQDLQAMLPPELGRSGESPSRSAGGHAARERARDHAFEVSQLVGRISDAACEARLLLRVSEVLERCGDHADAMQMQLRALNRMGGVAPRDAGQVSGLGRLADY
;
A
#
# COMPACT_ATOMS: atom_id res chain seq x y z
N MET A 1 33.85 5.92 -48.30
CA MET A 1 33.22 5.01 -47.34
C MET A 1 33.20 5.70 -45.98
N LEU A 2 32.14 6.46 -45.68
CA LEU A 2 31.89 6.96 -44.33
C LEU A 2 31.17 5.84 -43.57
N LEU A 3 31.73 5.42 -42.44
CA LEU A 3 31.08 4.48 -41.53
C LEU A 3 29.92 5.21 -40.84
N ASP A 4 28.72 4.74 -41.12
CA ASP A 4 27.47 5.14 -40.47
C ASP A 4 27.51 4.62 -39.03
N GLN A 5 27.99 5.45 -38.10
CA GLN A 5 27.97 5.14 -36.67
C GLN A 5 26.61 5.58 -36.11
N THR A 6 25.58 4.74 -36.26
CA THR A 6 24.41 4.81 -35.39
C THR A 6 24.85 4.58 -33.95
N PRO A 7 24.65 5.55 -33.03
CA PRO A 7 25.00 5.36 -31.64
C PRO A 7 24.17 4.21 -31.05
N PRO A 8 24.73 3.37 -30.17
CA PRO A 8 23.95 2.34 -29.49
C PRO A 8 22.81 3.02 -28.72
N THR A 9 21.56 2.73 -29.09
CA THR A 9 20.38 3.03 -28.29
C THR A 9 20.48 2.20 -27.02
N HIS A 10 21.13 2.77 -26.00
CA HIS A 10 21.06 2.23 -24.67
C HIS A 10 19.60 2.25 -24.23
N PRO A 11 19.04 1.12 -23.79
CA PRO A 11 17.67 1.09 -23.34
C PRO A 11 17.53 2.10 -22.21
N THR A 12 16.60 3.03 -22.37
CA THR A 12 16.26 3.95 -21.29
C THR A 12 15.80 3.12 -20.08
N PRO A 13 16.05 3.54 -18.83
CA PRO A 13 15.59 2.78 -17.65
C PRO A 13 14.07 2.52 -17.63
N ALA A 14 13.29 3.24 -18.45
CA ALA A 14 11.87 3.05 -18.65
C ALA A 14 11.51 1.85 -19.56
N GLU A 15 12.40 1.38 -20.44
CA GLU A 15 12.15 0.23 -21.31
C GLU A 15 11.88 -1.08 -20.57
N PRO A 16 12.73 -1.51 -19.59
CA PRO A 16 12.45 -2.74 -18.85
C PRO A 16 11.15 -2.66 -18.03
N ALA A 17 10.78 -1.47 -17.54
CA ALA A 17 9.53 -1.25 -16.81
C ALA A 17 8.31 -1.35 -17.74
N ARG A 18 8.39 -0.81 -18.97
CA ARG A 18 7.34 -0.98 -19.99
C ARG A 18 7.17 -2.43 -20.42
N ASP A 19 8.27 -3.17 -20.56
CA ASP A 19 8.19 -4.61 -20.86
C ASP A 19 7.58 -5.42 -19.73
N ARG A 20 7.88 -5.06 -18.47
CA ARG A 20 7.22 -5.66 -17.30
C ARG A 20 5.73 -5.38 -17.31
N LEU A 21 5.31 -4.14 -17.59
CA LEU A 21 3.89 -3.79 -17.72
C LEU A 21 3.19 -4.60 -18.81
N ARG A 22 3.80 -4.74 -20.01
CA ARG A 22 3.23 -5.54 -21.10
C ARG A 22 3.02 -7.00 -20.68
N ARG A 23 3.99 -7.60 -19.98
CA ARG A 23 3.87 -8.97 -19.47
C ARG A 23 2.78 -9.10 -18.39
N ALA A 24 2.67 -8.12 -17.51
CA ALA A 24 1.63 -8.09 -16.48
C ALA A 24 0.23 -7.97 -17.11
N CYS A 25 0.05 -7.10 -18.11
CA CYS A 25 -1.22 -6.99 -18.85
C CYS A 25 -1.58 -8.31 -19.55
N ALA A 26 -0.62 -8.96 -20.23
CA ALA A 26 -0.88 -10.27 -20.84
C ALA A 26 -1.28 -11.34 -19.81
N SER A 27 -0.72 -11.28 -18.59
CA SER A 27 -1.10 -12.18 -17.49
C SER A 27 -2.50 -11.87 -16.95
N LEU A 28 -2.90 -10.59 -16.94
CA LEU A 28 -4.25 -10.17 -16.61
C LEU A 28 -5.27 -10.66 -17.64
N ASP A 29 -4.98 -10.53 -18.94
CA ASP A 29 -5.85 -11.06 -20.00
C ASP A 29 -6.06 -12.58 -19.83
N LEU A 30 -5.00 -13.31 -19.49
CA LEU A 30 -5.10 -14.74 -19.19
C LEU A 30 -5.94 -15.02 -17.93
N ALA A 31 -5.77 -14.23 -16.87
CA ALA A 31 -6.55 -14.36 -15.64
C ALA A 31 -8.05 -14.14 -15.90
N GLU A 32 -8.39 -13.15 -16.72
CA GLU A 32 -9.78 -12.84 -17.13
C GLU A 32 -10.43 -14.03 -17.84
N LEU A 33 -9.68 -14.74 -18.69
CA LEU A 33 -10.17 -15.94 -19.37
C LEU A 33 -10.44 -17.10 -18.40
N THR A 34 -9.70 -17.19 -17.30
CA THR A 34 -9.90 -18.26 -16.29
C THR A 34 -11.02 -17.95 -15.30
N GLY A 35 -11.34 -16.67 -15.10
CA GLY A 35 -12.33 -16.21 -14.10
C GLY A 35 -11.97 -16.50 -12.64
N SER A 36 -10.74 -16.94 -12.35
CA SER A 36 -10.30 -17.27 -10.99
C SER A 36 -10.07 -15.99 -10.16
N PRO A 37 -10.76 -15.80 -9.01
CA PRO A 37 -10.57 -14.62 -8.16
C PRO A 37 -9.11 -14.43 -7.70
N PHE A 38 -8.42 -15.53 -7.44
CA PHE A 38 -7.01 -15.50 -7.02
C PHE A 38 -6.10 -15.07 -8.18
N ALA A 39 -6.28 -15.66 -9.37
CA ALA A 39 -5.50 -15.27 -10.55
C ALA A 39 -5.74 -13.80 -10.91
N MET A 40 -6.99 -13.34 -10.86
CA MET A 40 -7.35 -11.94 -11.09
C MET A 40 -6.65 -11.01 -10.09
N SER A 41 -6.74 -11.32 -8.79
CA SER A 41 -6.09 -10.52 -7.74
C SER A 41 -4.58 -10.43 -7.96
N GLN A 42 -3.91 -11.55 -8.27
CA GLN A 42 -2.47 -11.56 -8.51
C GLN A 42 -2.06 -10.77 -9.75
N ALA A 43 -2.74 -10.97 -10.89
CA ALA A 43 -2.40 -10.27 -12.12
C ALA A 43 -2.60 -8.75 -11.98
N LEU A 44 -3.66 -8.31 -11.30
CA LEU A 44 -3.89 -6.89 -11.01
C LEU A 44 -2.78 -6.28 -10.14
N VAL A 45 -2.25 -7.03 -9.17
CA VAL A 45 -1.11 -6.59 -8.35
C VAL A 45 0.14 -6.40 -9.19
N GLU A 46 0.41 -7.31 -10.13
CA GLU A 46 1.55 -7.18 -11.04
C GLU A 46 1.44 -5.96 -11.95
N VAL A 47 0.24 -5.69 -12.48
CA VAL A 47 -0.03 -4.49 -13.27
C VAL A 47 0.15 -3.23 -12.42
N ALA A 48 -0.39 -3.21 -11.19
CA ALA A 48 -0.27 -2.09 -10.27
C ALA A 48 1.20 -1.78 -9.91
N ARG A 49 1.99 -2.82 -9.60
CA ARG A 49 3.43 -2.69 -9.33
C ARG A 49 4.19 -2.17 -10.55
N SER A 50 3.86 -2.65 -11.74
CA SER A 50 4.45 -2.18 -12.99
C SER A 50 4.13 -0.69 -13.25
N HIS A 51 2.91 -0.25 -12.93
CA HIS A 51 2.56 1.18 -12.98
C HIS A 51 3.34 2.02 -11.96
N ARG A 52 3.58 1.52 -10.74
CA ARG A 52 4.42 2.21 -9.74
C ARG A 52 5.85 2.42 -10.23
N GLU A 53 6.44 1.43 -10.89
CA GLU A 53 7.78 1.55 -11.47
C GLU A 53 7.84 2.65 -12.55
N LEU A 54 6.74 2.87 -13.26
CA LEU A 54 6.59 3.92 -14.27
C LEU A 54 6.10 5.26 -13.70
N GLN A 55 5.97 5.38 -12.37
CA GLN A 55 5.43 6.57 -11.68
C GLN A 55 4.01 6.96 -12.14
N ALA A 56 3.25 5.99 -12.64
CA ALA A 56 1.84 6.18 -13.02
C ALA A 56 0.94 5.94 -11.80
N ASP A 57 1.08 6.78 -10.77
CA ASP A 57 0.52 6.52 -9.43
C ASP A 57 -1.01 6.36 -9.40
N ALA A 58 -1.73 7.12 -10.22
CA ALA A 58 -3.19 6.99 -10.33
C ALA A 58 -3.62 5.63 -10.89
N ASN A 59 -2.90 5.13 -11.91
CA ASN A 59 -3.18 3.81 -12.47
C ASN A 59 -2.80 2.71 -11.48
N ALA A 60 -1.70 2.87 -10.74
CA ALA A 60 -1.31 1.92 -9.71
C ALA A 60 -2.38 1.79 -8.62
N GLU A 61 -2.87 2.91 -8.07
CA GLU A 61 -3.93 2.92 -7.05
C GLU A 61 -5.18 2.18 -7.55
N ALA A 62 -5.68 2.53 -8.73
CA ALA A 62 -6.88 1.91 -9.31
C ALA A 62 -6.75 0.38 -9.50
N HIS A 63 -5.58 -0.11 -9.90
CA HIS A 63 -5.35 -1.56 -10.04
C HIS A 63 -5.21 -2.27 -8.69
N PHE A 64 -4.63 -1.62 -7.68
CA PHE A 64 -4.65 -2.16 -6.31
C PHE A 64 -6.06 -2.20 -5.72
N GLU A 65 -6.91 -1.19 -5.95
CA GLU A 65 -8.31 -1.20 -5.52
C GLU A 65 -9.07 -2.39 -6.14
N LEU A 66 -8.86 -2.62 -7.44
CA LEU A 66 -9.38 -3.81 -8.12
C LEU A 66 -8.86 -5.11 -7.50
N ALA A 67 -7.56 -5.20 -7.22
CA ALA A 67 -6.95 -6.39 -6.61
C ALA A 67 -7.51 -6.68 -5.22
N VAL A 68 -7.72 -5.64 -4.39
CA VAL A 68 -8.34 -5.73 -3.06
C VAL A 68 -9.79 -6.20 -3.16
N ARG A 69 -10.56 -5.69 -4.14
CA ARG A 69 -11.93 -6.18 -4.39
C ARG A 69 -11.94 -7.69 -4.65
N TRP A 70 -11.03 -8.18 -5.50
CA TRP A 70 -10.89 -9.62 -5.75
C TRP A 70 -10.42 -10.39 -4.51
N ALA A 71 -9.47 -9.85 -3.75
CA ALA A 71 -8.96 -10.47 -2.54
C ALA A 71 -10.04 -10.68 -1.47
N ARG A 72 -10.98 -9.73 -1.34
CA ARG A 72 -12.15 -9.86 -0.45
C ARG A 72 -13.02 -11.08 -0.80
N PHE A 73 -13.11 -11.48 -2.08
CA PHE A 73 -13.83 -12.70 -2.48
C PHE A 73 -13.09 -13.99 -2.14
N ILE A 74 -11.75 -13.95 -2.03
CA ILE A 74 -10.92 -15.12 -1.72
C ILE A 74 -11.05 -15.49 -0.22
N GLY A 75 -11.23 -14.50 0.66
CA GLY A 75 -11.45 -14.69 2.09
C GLY A 75 -10.16 -14.91 2.92
N SER A 76 -8.98 -14.78 2.32
CA SER A 76 -7.71 -14.83 3.06
C SER A 76 -7.43 -13.47 3.72
N THR A 77 -7.40 -13.45 5.07
CA THR A 77 -7.15 -12.23 5.85
C THR A 77 -5.73 -11.74 5.68
N ASP A 78 -4.75 -12.64 5.68
CA ASP A 78 -3.33 -12.31 5.53
C ASP A 78 -3.08 -11.65 4.18
N HIS A 79 -3.59 -12.26 3.08
CA HIS A 79 -3.47 -11.71 1.73
C HIS A 79 -4.19 -10.37 1.59
N LEU A 80 -5.38 -10.23 2.18
CA LEU A 80 -6.11 -8.96 2.17
C LEU A 80 -5.35 -7.86 2.91
N ALA A 81 -4.76 -8.15 4.07
CA ALA A 81 -3.99 -7.19 4.86
C ALA A 81 -2.73 -6.72 4.10
N ASP A 82 -1.99 -7.64 3.48
CA ASP A 82 -0.84 -7.30 2.63
C ASP A 82 -1.24 -6.39 1.46
N LEU A 83 -2.36 -6.67 0.79
CA LEU A 83 -2.83 -5.86 -0.33
C LEU A 83 -3.37 -4.50 0.08
N LEU A 84 -4.04 -4.40 1.22
CA LEU A 84 -4.46 -3.10 1.76
C LEU A 84 -3.25 -2.24 2.14
N CYS A 85 -2.15 -2.83 2.64
CA CYS A 85 -0.90 -2.09 2.82
C CYS A 85 -0.34 -1.56 1.49
N GLU A 86 -0.31 -2.38 0.43
CA GLU A 86 0.13 -1.93 -0.90
C GLU A 86 -0.76 -0.82 -1.48
N LEU A 87 -2.07 -0.91 -1.26
CA LEU A 87 -3.03 0.11 -1.68
C LEU A 87 -2.82 1.41 -0.89
N ALA A 88 -2.66 1.33 0.43
CA ALA A 88 -2.37 2.50 1.27
C ALA A 88 -1.07 3.20 0.81
N ASP A 89 -0.02 2.42 0.54
CA ASP A 89 1.24 2.92 -0.02
C ASP A 89 1.05 3.63 -1.38
N ALA A 90 0.18 3.09 -2.24
CA ALA A 90 -0.15 3.68 -3.54
C ALA A 90 -0.93 5.00 -3.39
N SER A 91 -1.89 5.06 -2.47
CA SER A 91 -2.65 6.28 -2.16
C SER A 91 -1.73 7.40 -1.63
N VAL A 92 -0.76 7.08 -0.76
CA VAL A 92 0.24 8.07 -0.31
C VAL A 92 1.12 8.56 -1.46
N ARG A 93 1.55 7.67 -2.36
CA ARG A 93 2.34 8.07 -3.53
C ARG A 93 1.55 9.00 -4.44
N LEU A 94 0.28 8.69 -4.70
CA LEU A 94 -0.60 9.57 -5.47
C LEU A 94 -0.76 10.93 -4.79
N ALA A 95 -0.95 10.96 -3.47
CA ALA A 95 -1.05 12.20 -2.72
C ALA A 95 0.19 13.09 -2.90
N LEU A 96 1.38 12.50 -2.78
CA LEU A 96 2.65 13.19 -3.00
C LEU A 96 2.78 13.69 -4.43
N ALA A 97 2.43 12.87 -5.43
CA ALA A 97 2.46 13.27 -6.84
C ALA A 97 1.53 14.45 -7.12
N GLN A 98 0.34 14.46 -6.51
CA GLN A 98 -0.63 15.55 -6.64
C GLN A 98 -0.16 16.84 -5.94
N ASP A 99 0.44 16.73 -4.74
CA ASP A 99 1.04 17.87 -4.05
C ASP A 99 2.20 18.47 -4.86
N LEU A 100 3.07 17.62 -5.44
CA LEU A 100 4.15 18.06 -6.33
C LEU A 100 3.60 18.79 -7.56
N GLN A 101 2.56 18.23 -8.18
CA GLN A 101 1.89 18.86 -9.32
C GLN A 101 1.26 20.20 -8.95
N ALA A 102 0.71 20.33 -7.73
CA ALA A 102 0.12 21.57 -7.23
C ALA A 102 1.17 22.68 -7.04
N MET A 103 2.40 22.32 -6.70
CA MET A 103 3.54 23.25 -6.55
C MET A 103 4.14 23.71 -7.89
N LEU A 104 3.84 23.02 -9.00
CA LEU A 104 4.35 23.41 -10.31
C LEU A 104 3.64 24.66 -10.87
N PRO A 105 4.35 25.56 -11.58
CA PRO A 105 3.75 26.70 -12.24
C PRO A 105 2.66 26.28 -13.24
N PRO A 106 1.55 27.03 -13.36
CA PRO A 106 0.44 26.70 -14.28
C PRO A 106 0.88 26.57 -15.75
N GLU A 107 1.94 27.28 -16.14
CA GLU A 107 2.53 27.27 -17.50
C GLU A 107 3.15 25.92 -17.90
N LEU A 108 3.56 25.10 -16.92
CA LEU A 108 4.19 23.78 -17.12
C LEU A 108 3.24 22.61 -16.81
N GLY A 109 2.08 22.88 -16.19
CA GLY A 109 1.08 21.89 -15.83
C GLY A 109 0.03 21.75 -16.94
N ARG A 110 0.14 20.70 -17.76
CA ARG A 110 -0.92 20.36 -18.72
C ARG A 110 -2.25 20.11 -17.97
N SER A 111 -3.30 20.68 -18.56
CA SER A 111 -4.74 20.45 -18.31
C SER A 111 -5.42 21.45 -17.35
N GLY A 112 -6.19 22.35 -17.96
CA GLY A 112 -6.97 23.42 -17.35
C GLY A 112 -8.31 22.99 -16.78
N GLU A 113 -8.31 22.14 -15.77
CA GLU A 113 -9.44 21.98 -14.85
C GLU A 113 -8.89 22.10 -13.43
N SER A 114 -9.28 23.15 -12.70
CA SER A 114 -8.89 23.32 -11.30
C SER A 114 -10.09 23.08 -10.37
N PRO A 115 -10.43 21.82 -10.04
CA PRO A 115 -10.75 21.54 -8.65
C PRO A 115 -9.51 21.90 -7.81
N SER A 116 -9.70 22.55 -6.66
CA SER A 116 -8.63 23.06 -5.79
C SER A 116 -7.41 22.14 -5.78
N ARG A 117 -6.26 22.63 -6.27
CA ARG A 117 -5.01 21.84 -6.42
C ARG A 117 -4.56 21.15 -5.12
N SER A 118 -5.02 21.65 -3.98
CA SER A 118 -4.77 21.09 -2.64
C SER A 118 -5.75 19.98 -2.23
N ALA A 119 -6.92 19.86 -2.86
CA ALA A 119 -7.96 18.91 -2.46
C ALA A 119 -7.66 17.47 -2.90
N GLY A 120 -7.00 17.30 -4.05
CA GLY A 120 -6.62 15.98 -4.57
C GLY A 120 -5.70 15.22 -3.62
N GLY A 121 -4.56 15.83 -3.27
CA GLY A 121 -3.57 15.21 -2.38
C GLY A 121 -4.13 14.92 -0.99
N HIS A 122 -5.00 15.80 -0.46
CA HIS A 122 -5.71 15.55 0.79
C HIS A 122 -6.64 14.33 0.70
N ALA A 123 -7.47 14.24 -0.35
CA ALA A 123 -8.37 13.09 -0.52
C ALA A 123 -7.62 11.76 -0.67
N ALA A 124 -6.46 11.76 -1.34
CA ALA A 124 -5.61 10.58 -1.45
C ALA A 124 -4.97 10.19 -0.10
N ARG A 125 -4.58 11.16 0.73
CA ARG A 125 -4.15 10.90 2.12
C ARG A 125 -5.26 10.29 2.98
N GLU A 126 -6.49 10.80 2.88
CA GLU A 126 -7.61 10.22 3.62
C GLU A 126 -7.84 8.76 3.26
N ARG A 127 -7.85 8.42 1.95
CA ARG A 127 -7.92 7.01 1.52
C ARG A 127 -6.77 6.17 2.08
N ALA A 128 -5.54 6.70 2.06
CA ALA A 128 -4.40 6.00 2.65
C ALA A 128 -4.60 5.72 4.14
N ARG A 129 -5.15 6.67 4.91
CA ARG A 129 -5.48 6.47 6.33
C ARG A 129 -6.59 5.45 6.53
N ASP A 130 -7.64 5.49 5.72
CA ASP A 130 -8.72 4.50 5.78
C ASP A 130 -8.19 3.07 5.57
N HIS A 131 -7.33 2.87 4.57
CA HIS A 131 -6.71 1.58 4.31
C HIS A 131 -5.74 1.15 5.42
N ALA A 132 -4.91 2.06 5.91
CA ALA A 132 -4.03 1.84 7.06
C ALA A 132 -4.81 1.41 8.32
N PHE A 133 -5.93 2.07 8.58
CA PHE A 133 -6.83 1.73 9.67
C PHE A 133 -7.44 0.34 9.47
N GLU A 134 -7.94 0.03 8.27
CA GLU A 134 -8.47 -1.30 7.93
C GLU A 134 -7.44 -2.40 8.19
N VAL A 135 -6.18 -2.23 7.76
CA VAL A 135 -5.09 -3.17 8.06
C VAL A 135 -4.90 -3.34 9.55
N SER A 136 -4.83 -2.23 10.31
CA SER A 136 -4.58 -2.26 11.75
C SER A 136 -5.62 -3.08 12.54
N GLN A 137 -6.85 -3.16 12.01
CA GLN A 137 -7.96 -3.95 12.54
C GLN A 137 -7.89 -5.42 12.13
N LEU A 138 -7.33 -5.73 10.95
CA LEU A 138 -7.13 -7.09 10.47
C LEU A 138 -5.94 -7.78 11.13
N VAL A 139 -4.88 -7.04 11.50
CA VAL A 139 -3.64 -7.59 12.07
C VAL A 139 -3.90 -8.54 13.25
N GLY A 140 -4.87 -8.24 14.13
CA GLY A 140 -5.17 -9.11 15.28
C GLY A 140 -5.78 -10.47 14.93
N ARG A 141 -6.12 -10.71 13.66
CA ARG A 141 -6.66 -11.98 13.14
C ARG A 141 -5.63 -12.79 12.34
N ILE A 142 -4.43 -12.24 12.15
CA ILE A 142 -3.33 -12.89 11.43
C ILE A 142 -2.67 -13.90 12.38
N SER A 143 -2.35 -15.08 11.86
CA SER A 143 -1.84 -16.17 12.71
C SER A 143 -0.34 -16.05 13.03
N ASP A 144 0.41 -15.35 12.20
CA ASP A 144 1.87 -15.19 12.33
C ASP A 144 2.23 -13.83 12.97
N ALA A 145 2.80 -13.88 14.18
CA ALA A 145 3.24 -12.69 14.92
C ALA A 145 4.33 -11.88 14.19
N ALA A 146 5.20 -12.53 13.40
CA ALA A 146 6.19 -11.84 12.60
C ALA A 146 5.53 -11.08 11.43
N CYS A 147 4.51 -11.68 10.83
CA CYS A 147 3.67 -11.02 9.83
C CYS A 147 2.91 -9.82 10.43
N GLU A 148 2.30 -9.99 11.60
CA GLU A 148 1.63 -8.91 12.32
C GLU A 148 2.57 -7.72 12.55
N ALA A 149 3.75 -7.96 13.10
CA ALA A 149 4.73 -6.91 13.39
C ALA A 149 5.15 -6.17 12.11
N ARG A 150 5.43 -6.92 11.02
CA ARG A 150 5.78 -6.34 9.72
C ARG A 150 4.67 -5.44 9.18
N LEU A 151 3.41 -5.88 9.22
CA LEU A 151 2.27 -5.10 8.75
C LEU A 151 2.06 -3.84 9.58
N LEU A 152 2.16 -3.93 10.91
CA LEU A 152 2.06 -2.76 11.79
C LEU A 152 3.15 -1.72 11.49
N LEU A 153 4.39 -2.15 11.23
CA LEU A 153 5.47 -1.24 10.85
C LEU A 153 5.19 -0.57 9.50
N ARG A 154 4.68 -1.31 8.50
CA ARG A 154 4.26 -0.72 7.21
C ARG A 154 3.14 0.30 7.38
N VAL A 155 2.13 -0.02 8.18
CA VAL A 155 1.04 0.91 8.51
C VAL A 155 1.60 2.17 9.18
N SER A 156 2.57 2.04 10.09
CA SER A 156 3.19 3.20 10.74
C SER A 156 3.89 4.12 9.75
N GLU A 157 4.60 3.57 8.75
CA GLU A 157 5.27 4.36 7.71
C GLU A 157 4.25 5.11 6.84
N VAL A 158 3.14 4.47 6.49
CA VAL A 158 2.03 5.12 5.77
C VAL A 158 1.47 6.30 6.58
N LEU A 159 1.21 6.08 7.88
CA LEU A 159 0.66 7.11 8.77
C LEU A 159 1.64 8.28 8.95
N GLU A 160 2.93 8.02 9.11
CA GLU A 160 3.97 9.07 9.15
C GLU A 160 3.97 9.92 7.89
N ARG A 161 3.88 9.29 6.71
CA ARG A 161 3.83 10.00 5.42
C ARG A 161 2.52 10.77 5.22
N CYS A 162 1.45 10.39 5.92
CA CYS A 162 0.20 11.13 6.02
C CYS A 162 0.22 12.25 7.09
N GLY A 163 1.31 12.38 7.86
CA GLY A 163 1.44 13.34 8.96
C GLY A 163 0.79 12.92 10.28
N ASP A 164 0.37 11.65 10.41
CA ASP A 164 -0.28 11.12 11.61
C ASP A 164 0.71 10.40 12.54
N HIS A 165 1.53 11.20 13.20
CA HIS A 165 2.65 10.70 14.01
C HIS A 165 2.21 9.97 15.28
N ALA A 166 1.08 10.35 15.87
CA ALA A 166 0.58 9.74 17.09
C ALA A 166 0.13 8.30 16.84
N ASP A 167 -0.66 8.08 15.79
CA ASP A 167 -1.14 6.74 15.43
C ASP A 167 -0.02 5.87 14.85
N ALA A 168 0.93 6.47 14.12
CA ALA A 168 2.14 5.77 13.70
C ALA A 168 2.93 5.21 14.89
N MET A 169 3.16 6.03 15.91
CA MET A 169 3.87 5.60 17.14
C MET A 169 3.09 4.48 17.86
N GLN A 170 1.76 4.53 17.90
CA GLN A 170 0.96 3.44 18.46
C GLN A 170 1.17 2.13 17.69
N MET A 171 1.22 2.18 16.34
CA MET A 171 1.49 0.98 15.53
C MET A 171 2.90 0.42 15.77
N GLN A 172 3.91 1.29 15.90
CA GLN A 172 5.28 0.89 16.24
C GLN A 172 5.35 0.20 17.62
N LEU A 173 4.70 0.76 18.64
CA LEU A 173 4.62 0.15 19.97
C LEU A 173 3.93 -1.22 19.94
N ARG A 174 2.82 -1.34 19.19
CA ARG A 174 2.14 -2.63 18.97
C ARG A 174 3.08 -3.64 18.29
N ALA A 175 3.83 -3.24 17.27
CA ALA A 175 4.79 -4.10 16.58
C ALA A 175 5.91 -4.59 17.51
N LEU A 176 6.47 -3.69 18.34
CA LEU A 176 7.48 -4.03 19.33
C LEU A 176 6.96 -5.05 20.35
N ASN A 177 5.73 -4.89 20.83
CA ASN A 177 5.11 -5.86 21.75
C ASN A 177 4.97 -7.25 21.12
N ARG A 178 4.61 -7.32 19.83
CA ARG A 178 4.53 -8.59 19.08
C ARG A 178 5.89 -9.25 18.91
N MET A 179 6.93 -8.48 18.58
CA MET A 179 8.30 -9.00 18.45
C MET A 179 8.90 -9.41 19.80
N GLY A 180 8.58 -8.70 20.88
CA GLY A 180 9.06 -8.97 22.23
C GLY A 180 8.37 -10.15 22.94
N GLY A 181 7.40 -10.82 22.30
CA GLY A 181 6.63 -11.91 22.90
C GLY A 181 5.79 -11.49 24.10
N VAL A 182 5.60 -10.18 24.31
CA VAL A 182 4.77 -9.65 25.40
C VAL A 182 3.33 -9.72 24.93
N ALA A 183 2.69 -10.87 25.17
CA ALA A 183 1.23 -10.92 25.15
C ALA A 183 0.71 -9.81 26.07
N PRO A 184 -0.30 -9.02 25.65
CA PRO A 184 -0.91 -8.04 26.55
C PRO A 184 -1.34 -8.82 27.80
N ARG A 185 -0.75 -8.48 28.96
CA ARG A 185 -1.21 -9.02 30.24
C ARG A 185 -2.70 -8.70 30.33
N ASP A 186 -3.54 -9.73 30.33
CA ASP A 186 -4.95 -9.59 30.62
C ASP A 186 -5.10 -8.73 31.88
N ALA A 187 -5.68 -7.55 31.71
CA ALA A 187 -5.96 -6.62 32.80
C ALA A 187 -6.94 -7.21 33.85
N GLY A 188 -7.40 -8.45 33.67
CA GLY A 188 -8.20 -9.21 34.63
C GLY A 188 -7.42 -9.92 35.74
N GLN A 189 -6.09 -10.10 35.63
CA GLN A 189 -5.33 -10.89 36.62
C GLN A 189 -4.84 -10.11 37.85
N VAL A 190 -4.96 -8.78 37.87
CA VAL A 190 -4.47 -7.96 39.01
C VAL A 190 -5.51 -7.83 40.15
N SER A 191 -6.74 -8.33 39.98
CA SER A 191 -7.76 -8.31 41.06
C SER A 191 -7.64 -9.45 42.09
N GLY A 192 -6.72 -10.40 41.92
CA GLY A 192 -6.62 -11.59 42.77
C GLY A 192 -5.71 -11.49 44.00
N LEU A 193 -4.81 -10.49 44.08
CA LEU A 193 -3.73 -10.47 45.09
C LEU A 193 -4.00 -9.55 46.30
N GLY A 194 -5.24 -9.08 46.48
CA GLY A 194 -5.60 -8.12 47.53
C GLY A 194 -6.30 -8.67 48.78
N ARG A 195 -6.48 -9.99 48.94
CA ARG A 195 -7.16 -10.56 50.13
C ARG A 195 -6.37 -11.72 50.75
N LEU A 196 -5.22 -11.43 51.36
CA LEU A 196 -4.58 -12.33 52.33
C LEU A 196 -3.87 -11.52 53.43
N ALA A 197 -4.65 -10.73 54.17
CA ALA A 197 -4.27 -10.27 55.50
C ALA A 197 -5.57 -9.93 56.24
N ASP A 198 -6.09 -10.90 57.00
CA ASP A 198 -6.94 -10.73 58.18
C ASP A 198 -7.29 -12.14 58.71
N TYR A 199 -6.37 -12.71 59.50
CA TYR A 199 -6.62 -13.74 60.52
C TYR A 199 -5.56 -13.62 61.60
#